data_AF-A0A966KCL1-F1
#
_entry.id   AF-A0A966KCL1-F1
#
_cell.length_a   1.000
_cell.length_b   1.000
_cell.length_c   1.000
_cell.angle_alpha   90.00
_cell.angle_beta   90.00
_cell.angle_gamma   90.00
#
_symmetry.space_group_name_H-M   'P 1'
#
loop_
_entity.id
_entity.type
_entity.pdbx_description
1 polymer ?
#
loop_
_entity_poly.entity_id
_entity_poly.type
_entity_poly.pdbx_seq_one_letter_code
_entity_poly.pdbx_strand_id
1 'polypeptide(L)'
;MTINEREVLSKLFKAAVDAADPRITLPPNLPKPPKGKTIVIGCGKGVAQMASALEQSWQGELSGVVVTRYGFSKKCRKIKVLEAA
;
A
#
# COMPACT_ATOMS: atom_id res chain seq x y z
N MET A 1 38.06 11.07 6.94
CA MET A 1 36.88 10.18 6.85
C MET A 1 36.68 9.84 5.38
N THR A 2 36.91 8.60 5.00
CA THR A 2 36.61 8.12 3.63
C THR A 2 35.12 7.85 3.55
N ILE A 3 34.42 8.57 2.66
CA ILE A 3 32.99 8.34 2.42
C ILE A 3 32.84 7.05 1.64
N ASN A 4 32.01 6.12 2.14
CA ASN A 4 31.59 4.96 1.35
C ASN A 4 30.44 5.38 0.43
N GLU A 5 30.77 5.74 -0.81
CA GLU A 5 29.83 6.27 -1.81
C GLU A 5 28.65 5.33 -2.06
N ARG A 6 28.90 4.02 -2.14
CA ARG A 6 27.85 3.02 -2.33
C ARG A 6 26.86 3.03 -1.18
N GLU A 7 27.34 3.15 0.05
CA GLU A 7 26.49 3.20 1.23
C GLU A 7 25.63 4.45 1.23
N VAL A 8 26.21 5.61 0.92
CA VAL A 8 25.47 6.88 0.83
C VAL A 8 24.39 6.79 -0.24
N LEU A 9 24.72 6.35 -1.46
CA LEU A 9 23.76 6.22 -2.55
C LEU A 9 22.65 5.20 -2.25
N SER A 10 23.00 4.09 -1.58
CA SER A 10 22.01 3.08 -1.18
C SER A 10 21.01 3.63 -0.15
N LYS A 11 21.49 4.46 0.79
CA LYS A 11 20.62 5.15 1.77
C LYS A 11 19.68 6.14 1.10
N LEU A 12 20.18 6.94 0.15
CA LEU A 12 19.36 7.87 -0.62
C LEU A 12 18.30 7.14 -1.45
N PHE A 13 18.67 6.05 -2.12
CA PHE A 13 17.72 5.22 -2.87
C PHE A 13 16.64 4.62 -1.95
N LYS A 14 17.04 4.08 -0.79
CA LYS A 14 16.08 3.53 0.18
C LYS A 14 15.10 4.59 0.67
N ALA A 15 15.58 5.81 0.96
CA ALA A 15 14.72 6.92 1.35
C ALA A 15 13.72 7.28 0.25
N ALA A 16 14.13 7.27 -1.02
CA ALA A 16 13.23 7.51 -2.15
C ALA A 16 12.17 6.41 -2.32
N VAL A 17 12.55 5.14 -2.12
CA VAL A 17 11.60 4.01 -2.13
C VAL A 17 10.61 4.14 -0.99
N ASP A 18 11.08 4.47 0.22
CA ASP A 18 10.23 4.64 1.40
C ASP A 18 9.23 5.78 1.24
N ALA A 19 9.65 6.88 0.59
CA ALA A 19 8.79 8.00 0.25
C ALA A 19 7.66 7.63 -0.74
N ALA A 20 7.74 6.48 -1.42
CA ALA A 20 6.73 5.97 -2.32
C ALA A 20 6.03 4.69 -1.80
N ASP A 21 6.47 4.12 -0.68
CA ASP A 21 5.93 2.86 -0.18
C ASP A 21 4.57 3.09 0.52
N PRO A 22 3.47 2.46 0.05
CA PRO A 22 2.14 2.66 0.64
C PRO A 22 2.06 2.23 2.10
N ARG A 23 2.95 1.36 2.60
CA ARG A 23 2.99 1.00 4.03
C ARG A 23 3.40 2.17 4.91
N ILE A 24 4.15 3.11 4.37
CA ILE A 24 4.69 4.28 5.07
C ILE A 24 3.83 5.51 4.74
N THR A 25 3.50 5.70 3.46
CA THR A 25 2.84 6.93 3.00
C THR A 25 1.33 6.92 3.22
N LEU A 26 0.68 5.75 3.22
CA LEU A 26 -0.77 5.68 3.34
C LEU A 26 -1.27 6.02 4.76
N PRO A 27 -0.77 5.41 5.86
CA PRO A 27 -1.31 5.62 7.20
C PRO A 27 -1.46 7.09 7.65
N PRO A 28 -0.48 7.99 7.46
CA PRO A 28 -0.61 9.38 7.88
C PRO A 28 -1.61 10.19 7.06
N ASN A 29 -1.98 9.71 5.86
CA ASN A 29 -2.91 10.39 4.96
C ASN A 29 -4.33 9.81 5.01
N LEU A 30 -4.58 8.82 5.88
CA LEU A 30 -5.92 8.24 6.00
C LEU A 30 -6.83 9.15 6.82
N PRO A 31 -8.10 9.34 6.38
CA PRO A 31 -9.09 10.01 7.19
C PRO A 31 -9.42 9.16 8.41
N LYS A 32 -10.06 9.78 9.42
CA LYS A 32 -10.68 9.01 10.50
C LYS A 32 -11.77 8.10 9.94
N PRO A 33 -11.92 6.87 10.45
CA PRO A 33 -12.99 5.97 10.03
C PRO A 33 -14.37 6.64 10.19
N PRO A 34 -15.20 6.69 9.13
CA PRO A 34 -16.54 7.24 9.22
C PRO A 34 -17.43 6.32 10.07
N LYS A 35 -18.61 6.82 10.48
CA LYS A 35 -19.62 5.97 11.11
C LYS A 35 -20.09 4.91 10.10
N GLY A 36 -20.16 3.66 10.55
CA GLY A 36 -20.60 2.53 9.74
C GLY A 36 -19.46 1.83 8.99
N LYS A 37 -19.80 1.19 7.86
CA LYS A 37 -18.89 0.32 7.12
C LYS A 37 -18.09 1.10 6.07
N THR A 38 -16.78 0.91 6.05
CA THR A 38 -15.91 1.47 5.01
C THR A 38 -15.87 0.54 3.80
N ILE A 39 -16.15 1.07 2.60
CA ILE A 39 -16.05 0.31 1.35
C ILE A 39 -14.82 0.76 0.56
N VAL A 40 -13.98 -0.19 0.17
CA VAL A 40 -12.75 0.05 -0.59
C VAL A 40 -12.95 -0.42 -2.03
N ILE A 41 -12.69 0.47 -2.98
CA ILE A 41 -12.67 0.16 -4.41
C ILE A 41 -11.35 0.71 -4.97
N GLY A 42 -10.69 -0.05 -5.83
CA GLY A 42 -9.47 0.44 -6.47
C GLY A 42 -9.07 -0.40 -7.68
N CYS A 43 -8.26 0.18 -8.54
CA CYS A 43 -7.66 -0.50 -9.67
C CYS A 43 -6.23 0.01 -9.92
N GLY A 44 -5.40 -0.82 -10.54
CA GLY A 44 -4.08 -0.43 -11.04
C GLY A 44 -2.92 -1.29 -10.53
N LYS A 45 -1.73 -1.06 -11.09
CA LYS A 45 -0.54 -1.92 -10.92
C LYS A 45 -0.10 -2.12 -9.46
N GLY A 46 -0.26 -1.09 -8.62
CA GLY A 46 0.12 -1.12 -7.20
C GLY A 46 -1.06 -1.33 -6.25
N VAL A 47 -2.28 -1.54 -6.76
CA VAL A 47 -3.48 -1.47 -5.91
C VAL A 47 -3.53 -2.60 -4.88
N ALA A 48 -3.00 -3.78 -5.21
CA ALA A 48 -2.95 -4.91 -4.28
C ALA A 48 -2.05 -4.62 -3.07
N GLN A 49 -0.92 -3.93 -3.29
CA GLN A 49 -0.02 -3.46 -2.24
C GLN A 49 -0.67 -2.36 -1.40
N MET A 50 -1.36 -1.41 -2.03
CA MET A 50 -2.11 -0.35 -1.34
C MET A 50 -3.25 -0.90 -0.48
N ALA A 51 -4.05 -1.82 -1.02
CA ALA A 51 -5.14 -2.48 -0.31
C ALA A 51 -4.62 -3.23 0.93
N SER A 52 -3.52 -3.96 0.78
CA SER A 52 -2.86 -4.63 1.90
C SER A 52 -2.34 -3.65 2.96
N ALA A 53 -1.78 -2.50 2.56
CA ALA A 53 -1.33 -1.47 3.49
C ALA A 53 -2.50 -0.78 4.22
N LEU A 54 -3.61 -0.56 3.52
CA LEU A 54 -4.84 -0.02 4.11
C LEU A 54 -5.39 -0.95 5.19
N GLU A 55 -5.49 -2.25 4.93
CA GLU A 55 -5.98 -3.22 5.92
C GLU A 55 -5.13 -3.33 7.19
N GLN A 56 -3.85 -3.00 7.10
CA GLN A 56 -2.95 -3.03 8.24
C GLN A 56 -3.08 -1.78 9.11
N SER A 57 -3.49 -0.65 8.52
CA SER A 57 -3.57 0.65 9.19
C SER A 57 -4.99 1.08 9.55
N TRP A 58 -6.02 0.54 8.88
CA TRP A 58 -7.40 0.94 9.09
C TRP A 58 -8.00 0.39 10.39
N GLN A 59 -8.50 1.30 11.24
CA GLN A 59 -9.13 0.95 12.50
C GLN A 59 -10.65 0.92 12.36
N GLY A 60 -11.21 -0.22 11.96
CA GLY A 60 -12.66 -0.38 11.87
C GLY A 60 -13.09 -1.48 10.91
N GLU A 61 -14.40 -1.54 10.68
CA GLU A 61 -14.95 -2.41 9.65
C GLU A 61 -14.64 -1.86 8.26
N LEU A 62 -14.07 -2.72 7.43
CA LEU A 62 -13.81 -2.44 6.03
C LEU A 62 -14.12 -3.68 5.19
N SER A 63 -14.57 -3.47 3.97
CA SER A 63 -14.67 -4.51 2.95
C SER A 63 -14.48 -3.88 1.57
N GLY A 64 -14.24 -4.68 0.53
CA GLY A 64 -14.11 -4.08 -0.78
C GLY A 64 -13.60 -5.02 -1.85
N VAL A 65 -13.32 -4.45 -3.01
CA VAL A 65 -12.69 -5.14 -4.13
C VAL A 65 -11.66 -4.24 -4.80
N VAL A 66 -10.52 -4.82 -5.17
CA VAL A 66 -9.52 -4.15 -6.00
C VAL A 66 -9.12 -5.02 -7.18
N VAL A 67 -8.73 -4.39 -8.29
CA VAL A 67 -8.33 -5.08 -9.52
C VAL A 67 -6.90 -4.72 -9.90
N THR A 68 -6.03 -5.73 -9.98
CA THR A 68 -4.64 -5.59 -10.42
C THR A 68 -4.39 -6.41 -11.69
N ARG A 69 -3.18 -6.32 -12.25
CA ARG A 69 -2.77 -7.15 -13.39
C ARG A 69 -2.44 -8.58 -12.96
N TYR A 70 -2.53 -9.53 -13.87
CA TYR A 70 -2.20 -10.94 -13.60
C TYR A 70 -0.81 -11.13 -12.99
N GLY A 71 -0.74 -11.97 -11.95
CA GLY A 71 0.50 -12.27 -11.22
C GLY A 71 0.93 -11.20 -10.22
N PHE A 72 0.10 -10.16 -9.99
CA PHE A 72 0.39 -9.05 -9.07
C PHE A 72 -0.60 -8.99 -7.90
N SER A 73 -1.44 -10.01 -7.72
CA SER A 73 -2.28 -10.15 -6.54
C SER A 73 -1.46 -10.20 -5.26
N LYS A 74 -2.06 -9.73 -4.17
CA LYS A 74 -1.49 -9.77 -2.82
C LYS A 74 -2.57 -10.17 -1.84
N LYS A 75 -2.21 -11.04 -0.88
CA LYS A 75 -3.15 -11.50 0.14
C LYS A 75 -3.67 -10.33 0.97
N CYS A 76 -4.98 -10.16 0.93
CA CYS A 76 -5.77 -9.26 1.78
C CYS A 76 -6.79 -10.10 2.56
N ARG A 77 -7.18 -9.65 3.75
CA ARG A 77 -8.07 -10.38 4.69
C ARG A 77 -9.55 -10.05 4.48
N LYS A 78 -9.86 -8.78 4.21
CA LYS A 78 -11.21 -8.20 4.13
C LYS A 78 -11.51 -7.63 2.73
N ILE A 79 -10.48 -7.25 1.96
CA ILE A 79 -10.58 -6.73 0.60
C ILE A 79 -10.36 -7.88 -0.39
N LYS A 80 -11.29 -8.07 -1.32
CA LYS A 80 -11.14 -9.03 -2.42
C LYS A 80 -10.15 -8.48 -3.45
N VAL A 81 -9.15 -9.26 -3.84
CA VAL A 81 -8.22 -8.88 -4.91
C VAL A 81 -8.54 -9.72 -6.14
N LEU A 82 -8.84 -9.05 -7.24
CA LEU A 82 -9.09 -9.63 -8.55
C LEU A 82 -7.91 -9.32 -9.47
N GLU A 83 -7.69 -10.20 -10.45
CA GLU A 83 -6.72 -9.98 -11.51
C GLU A 83 -7.41 -9.89 -12.88
N ALA A 84 -6.96 -8.96 -13.72
CA ALA A 84 -7.49 -8.71 -15.06
C ALA A 84 -6.39 -8.22 -16.02
N ALA A 85 -6.69 -8.22 -17.33
CA ALA A 85 -5.83 -7.73 -18.42
C ALA A 85 -5.83 -6.20 -18.52
#